data_AF-A0A957KJB8-F1
#
_entry.id   AF-A0A957KJB8-F1
#
_cell.length_a   1.000
_cell.length_b   1.000
_cell.length_c   1.000
_cell.angle_alpha   90.00
_cell.angle_beta   90.00
_cell.angle_gamma   90.00
#
_symmetry.space_group_name_H-M   'P 1'
#
loop_
_entity.id
_entity.type
_entity.pdbx_description
1 polymer ?
#
loop_
_entity_poly.entity_id
_entity_poly.type
_entity_poly.pdbx_seq_one_letter_code
_entity_poly.pdbx_strand_id
1 'polypeptide(L)'
;MTHLAAAVPNLTYACDTHYPWQSEEVIAGGRVQFEDGAVVVPDAPGLGIELDRDALARLHAQYLACGLTHRDDEIEMQKVHPGWQFTPTRY
;
A
#
# COMPACT_ATOMS: atom_id res chain seq x y z
N MET A 1 8.11 -2.21 5.94
CA MET A 1 7.49 -2.51 7.25
C MET A 1 8.12 -3.75 7.88
N THR A 2 8.19 -4.88 7.16
CA THR A 2 8.69 -6.18 7.65
C THR A 2 10.02 -6.13 8.42
N HIS A 3 11.10 -5.59 7.84
CA HIS A 3 12.40 -5.54 8.53
C HIS A 3 12.37 -4.73 9.84
N LEU A 4 11.67 -3.60 9.87
CA LEU A 4 11.52 -2.81 11.09
C LEU A 4 10.76 -3.59 12.15
N ALA A 5 9.63 -4.21 11.77
CA ALA A 5 8.82 -5.00 12.68
C ALA A 5 9.61 -6.17 13.29
N ALA A 6 10.42 -6.85 12.49
CA ALA A 6 11.28 -7.93 12.95
C ALA A 6 12.40 -7.48 13.90
N ALA A 7 12.84 -6.22 13.82
CA ALA A 7 13.94 -5.69 14.60
C ALA A 7 13.52 -5.00 15.92
N VAL A 8 12.22 -4.86 16.20
CA VAL A 8 11.70 -4.14 17.37
C VAL A 8 11.12 -5.14 18.38
N PRO A 9 11.83 -5.44 19.50
CA PRO A 9 11.42 -6.49 20.44
C PRO A 9 10.06 -6.30 21.08
N ASN A 10 9.59 -5.05 21.21
CA ASN A 10 8.33 -4.70 21.85
C ASN A 10 7.19 -4.39 20.86
N LEU A 11 7.37 -4.68 19.57
CA LEU A 11 6.29 -4.62 18.59
C LEU A 11 5.54 -5.96 18.57
N THR A 12 4.61 -6.13 19.52
CA THR A 12 3.96 -7.43 19.78
C THR A 12 2.56 -7.56 19.20
N TYR A 13 1.92 -6.47 18.78
CA TYR A 13 0.67 -6.52 18.03
C TYR A 13 0.93 -6.75 16.53
N ALA A 14 -0.02 -7.40 15.85
CA ALA A 14 0.03 -7.55 14.41
C ALA A 14 0.08 -6.19 13.71
N CYS A 15 0.88 -6.08 12.65
CA CYS A 15 0.94 -4.87 11.83
C CYS A 15 -0.26 -4.80 10.89
N ASP A 16 -0.89 -3.63 10.81
CA ASP A 16 -1.89 -3.36 9.79
C ASP A 16 -1.26 -3.25 8.41
N THR A 17 -1.96 -3.72 7.38
CA THR A 17 -1.53 -3.57 6.00
C THR A 17 -2.72 -3.47 5.05
N HIS A 18 -2.57 -2.63 4.02
CA HIS A 18 -3.55 -2.53 2.93
C HIS A 18 -3.26 -3.50 1.77
N TYR A 19 -2.28 -4.40 1.92
CA TYR A 19 -1.83 -5.30 0.84
C TYR A 19 -2.93 -6.17 0.21
N PRO A 20 -3.95 -6.64 0.95
CA PRO A 20 -5.09 -7.35 0.35
C PRO A 20 -5.87 -6.53 -0.68
N TRP A 21 -5.87 -5.19 -0.54
CA TRP A 21 -6.59 -4.28 -1.44
C TRP A 21 -5.78 -3.87 -2.67
N GLN A 22 -4.50 -4.22 -2.74
CA GLN A 22 -3.63 -3.88 -3.88
C GLN A 22 -3.64 -5.01 -4.91
N SER A 23 -3.89 -4.65 -6.18
CA SER A 23 -3.87 -5.58 -7.32
C SER A 23 -2.62 -5.47 -8.19
N GLU A 24 -1.93 -4.33 -8.15
CA GLU A 24 -0.77 -4.02 -8.98
C GLU A 24 0.49 -3.90 -8.11
N GLU A 25 1.67 -4.14 -8.69
CA GLU A 25 2.94 -4.21 -7.96
C GLU A 25 4.09 -3.65 -8.81
N VAL A 26 5.07 -3.02 -8.15
CA VAL A 26 6.26 -2.42 -8.80
C VAL A 26 7.53 -3.24 -8.61
N ILE A 27 7.52 -4.26 -7.75
CA ILE A 27 8.68 -5.12 -7.52
C ILE A 27 8.68 -6.33 -8.45
N ALA A 28 9.88 -6.79 -8.81
CA ALA A 28 10.07 -8.02 -9.56
C ALA A 28 9.63 -9.25 -8.73
N GLY A 29 9.14 -10.29 -9.41
CA GLY A 29 8.57 -11.48 -8.75
C GLY A 29 7.10 -11.35 -8.35
N GLY A 30 6.51 -10.16 -8.53
CA GLY A 30 5.10 -9.91 -8.26
C GLY A 30 4.81 -9.71 -6.77
N ARG A 31 3.60 -10.09 -6.35
CA ARG A 31 3.11 -9.77 -5.00
C ARG A 31 3.92 -10.50 -3.91
N VAL A 32 4.21 -9.79 -2.82
CA VAL A 32 4.78 -10.29 -1.58
C VAL A 32 3.92 -11.45 -1.07
N GLN A 33 4.57 -12.56 -0.77
CA GLN A 33 3.92 -13.76 -0.26
C GLN A 33 3.60 -13.60 1.23
N PHE A 34 2.43 -14.09 1.62
CA PHE A 34 1.99 -14.17 3.00
C PHE A 34 1.82 -15.64 3.35
N GLU A 35 2.33 -16.04 4.50
CA GLU A 35 2.22 -17.39 5.06
C GLU A 35 1.65 -17.27 6.48
N ASP A 36 0.53 -17.95 6.74
CA ASP A 36 -0.17 -17.94 8.03
C ASP A 36 -0.44 -16.52 8.61
N GLY A 37 -0.72 -15.56 7.73
CA GLY A 37 -1.00 -14.17 8.10
C GLY A 37 0.25 -13.31 8.35
N ALA A 38 1.44 -13.82 8.07
CA ALA A 38 2.71 -13.13 8.25
C ALA A 38 3.49 -12.98 6.92
N VAL A 39 4.42 -12.03 6.91
CA VAL A 39 5.43 -11.89 5.85
C VAL A 39 6.76 -12.40 6.40
N VAL A 40 7.36 -13.36 5.72
CA VAL A 40 8.70 -13.87 6.07
C VAL A 40 9.72 -12.76 5.83
N VAL A 41 10.64 -12.57 6.77
CA VAL A 41 11.72 -11.59 6.63
C VAL A 41 12.68 -12.06 5.53
N PRO A 42 12.96 -11.26 4.49
CA PRO A 42 13.91 -11.66 3.46
C PRO A 42 15.33 -11.82 4.01
N ASP A 43 16.01 -12.90 3.59
CA ASP A 43 17.42 -13.15 3.93
C ASP A 43 18.42 -12.47 2.96
N ALA A 44 17.92 -11.95 1.83
CA ALA A 44 18.74 -11.26 0.83
C ALA A 44 19.18 -9.86 1.33
N PRO A 45 20.31 -9.31 0.84
CA PRO A 45 20.78 -7.99 1.25
C PRO A 45 19.77 -6.85 1.03
N GLY A 46 19.84 -5.83 1.88
CA GLY A 46 18.96 -4.67 1.79
C GLY A 46 17.53 -5.02 2.15
N LEU A 47 16.58 -4.65 1.29
CA LEU A 47 15.16 -5.00 1.45
C LEU A 47 14.80 -6.36 0.83
N GLY A 48 15.75 -7.03 0.16
CA GLY A 48 15.50 -8.29 -0.55
C GLY A 48 14.52 -8.18 -1.73
N ILE A 49 14.39 -7.00 -2.32
CA ILE A 49 13.52 -6.74 -3.49
C ILE A 49 14.30 -6.08 -4.62
N GLU A 50 13.82 -6.29 -5.85
CA GLU A 50 14.28 -5.59 -7.04
C GLU A 50 13.10 -4.88 -7.71
N LEU A 51 13.38 -3.79 -8.42
CA LEU A 51 12.38 -3.00 -9.11
C LEU A 51 12.06 -3.60 -10.49
N ASP A 52 10.78 -3.88 -10.77
CA ASP A 52 10.30 -4.11 -12.13
C ASP A 52 10.11 -2.76 -12.83
N ARG A 53 11.03 -2.43 -13.74
CA ARG A 53 11.04 -1.14 -14.44
C ARG A 53 9.87 -0.99 -15.42
N ASP A 54 9.38 -2.09 -15.99
CA ASP A 54 8.25 -2.05 -16.90
C ASP A 54 6.96 -1.83 -16.12
N ALA A 55 6.79 -2.49 -14.97
CA ALA A 55 5.68 -2.24 -14.05
C ALA A 55 5.68 -0.80 -13.53
N LEU A 56 6.85 -0.28 -13.13
CA LEU A 56 6.99 1.11 -12.73
C LEU A 56 6.56 2.07 -13.84
N ALA A 57 7.01 1.84 -15.08
CA ALA A 57 6.63 2.69 -16.22
C ALA A 57 5.11 2.66 -16.47
N ARG A 58 4.48 1.48 -16.37
CA ARG A 58 3.02 1.32 -16.53
C ARG A 58 2.25 2.10 -15.45
N LEU A 59 2.63 1.95 -14.18
CA LEU A 59 1.95 2.63 -13.07
C LEU A 59 2.23 4.14 -13.07
N HIS A 60 3.40 4.57 -13.55
CA HIS A 60 3.65 5.99 -13.79
C HIS A 60 2.74 6.55 -14.89
N ALA A 61 2.54 5.82 -15.99
CA ALA A 61 1.61 6.24 -17.03
C ALA A 61 0.15 6.31 -16.51
N GLN A 62 -0.24 5.37 -15.65
CA GLN A 62 -1.56 5.39 -14.98
C GLN A 62 -1.72 6.61 -14.08
N TYR A 63 -0.68 6.97 -13.31
CA TYR A 63 -0.66 8.21 -12.51
C TYR A 63 -0.87 9.46 -13.37
N LEU A 64 -0.15 9.57 -14.50
CA LEU A 64 -0.33 10.70 -15.41
C LEU A 64 -1.74 10.74 -16.04
N ALA A 65 -2.28 9.57 -16.39
CA ALA A 65 -3.58 9.44 -17.05
C ALA A 65 -4.76 9.68 -16.09
N CYS A 66 -4.66 9.32 -14.80
CA CYS A 66 -5.75 9.47 -13.85
C CYS A 66 -5.99 10.92 -13.42
N GLY A 67 -4.99 11.79 -13.56
CA GLY A 67 -5.08 13.22 -13.26
C GLY A 67 -5.18 13.56 -11.76
N LEU A 68 -5.03 12.58 -10.87
CA LEU A 68 -5.08 12.77 -9.42
C LEU A 68 -3.72 13.24 -8.90
N THR A 69 -3.71 14.37 -8.21
CA THR A 69 -2.47 14.99 -7.67
C THR A 69 -2.39 14.96 -6.15
N HIS A 70 -3.51 14.71 -5.49
CA HIS A 70 -3.63 14.52 -4.04
C HIS A 70 -4.81 13.58 -3.77
N ARG A 71 -4.81 12.96 -2.57
CA ARG A 71 -5.93 12.15 -2.10
C ARG A 71 -6.97 13.06 -1.44
N ASP A 72 -8.22 12.98 -1.89
CA ASP A 72 -9.36 13.66 -1.28
C ASP A 72 -10.60 12.75 -1.31
N ASP A 73 -10.82 12.05 -0.20
CA ASP A 73 -11.94 11.12 -0.06
C ASP A 73 -13.28 11.87 0.11
N GLU A 74 -13.25 13.14 0.54
CA GLU A 74 -14.46 13.96 0.73
C GLU A 74 -15.04 14.37 -0.62
N ILE A 75 -14.22 14.87 -1.54
CA ILE A 75 -14.66 15.22 -2.90
C ILE A 75 -15.21 13.97 -3.61
N GLU A 76 -14.55 12.82 -3.46
CA GLU A 76 -15.07 11.56 -4.01
C GLU A 76 -16.44 11.20 -3.40
N MET A 77 -16.63 11.37 -2.09
CA MET A 77 -17.94 11.15 -1.46
C MET A 77 -19.01 12.13 -1.95
N GLN A 78 -18.66 13.39 -2.19
CA GLN A 78 -19.61 14.40 -2.66
C GLN A 78 -20.21 14.08 -4.04
N LYS A 79 -19.53 13.25 -4.86
CA LYS A 79 -20.09 12.74 -6.13
C LYS A 79 -21.33 11.87 -5.92
N VAL A 80 -21.40 11.16 -4.79
CA VAL A 80 -22.50 10.24 -4.43
C VAL A 80 -23.49 10.91 -3.47
N HIS A 81 -22.99 11.70 -2.52
CA HIS A 81 -23.77 12.43 -1.53
C HIS A 81 -23.41 13.93 -1.53
N PRO A 82 -24.06 14.74 -2.38
CA PRO A 82 -23.77 16.17 -2.48
C PRO A 82 -23.90 16.88 -1.13
N GLY A 83 -22.91 17.72 -0.80
CA GLY A 83 -22.85 18.43 0.48
C GLY A 83 -22.35 17.59 1.66
N TRP A 84 -21.95 16.34 1.45
CA TRP A 84 -21.26 15.57 2.49
C TRP A 84 -19.95 16.27 2.90
N GLN A 85 -19.70 16.28 4.21
CA GLN A 85 -18.52 16.87 4.83
C GLN A 85 -17.90 15.84 5.78
N PHE A 86 -16.57 15.76 5.79
CA PHE A 86 -15.84 14.94 6.74
C PHE A 86 -16.09 15.43 8.16
N THR A 87 -16.37 14.47 9.03
CA THR A 87 -16.55 14.69 10.47
C THR A 87 -15.71 13.64 11.18
N PRO A 88 -14.70 14.02 11.97
CA PRO A 88 -13.77 13.06 12.58
C PRO A 88 -14.47 12.07 13.51
N THR A 89 -15.58 12.49 14.13
CA THR A 89 -16.48 11.63 14.88
C THR A 89 -17.89 11.84 14.35
N ARG A 90 -18.55 10.74 13.97
CA ARG A 90 -19.93 10.76 13.49
C ARG A 90 -20.90 10.08 14.45
N TYR A 91 -20.38 9.21 15.30
CA TYR A 91 -21.07 8.42 16.31
C TYR A 91 -20.09 8.12 17.44
#